data_AF-A0AAW5BSX2-F1
#
_entry.id   AF-A0AAW5BSX2-F1
#
_cell.length_a   1.000
_cell.length_b   1.000
_cell.length_c   1.000
_cell.angle_alpha   90.00
_cell.angle_beta   90.00
_cell.angle_gamma   90.00
#
_symmetry.space_group_name_H-M   'P 1'
#
loop_
_entity.id
_entity.type
_entity.pdbx_description
1 polymer ?
#
loop_
_entity_poly.entity_id
_entity_poly.type
_entity_poly.pdbx_seq_one_letter_code
_entity_poly.pdbx_strand_id
1 'polypeptide(L)' 'MILSNLMATGSIVNPLVESASGADVKHSIIHGRLVMKDRQLLTIDEEKVLAEAKAVMGGHGFFAKQGAYCG' A
#
# COMPACT_ATOMS: atom_id res chain seq x y z
N MET A 1 14.64 2.39 1.87
CA MET A 1 15.18 2.38 0.49
C MET A 1 14.05 2.75 -0.48
N ILE A 2 14.28 3.57 -1.52
CA ILE A 2 13.28 3.74 -2.60
C ILE A 2 13.43 2.52 -3.51
N LEU A 3 12.32 1.89 -3.91
CA LEU A 3 12.35 0.65 -4.69
C LEU A 3 12.94 0.90 -6.09
N SER A 4 13.57 -0.13 -6.67
CA SER A 4 14.36 -0.03 -7.90
C SER A 4 13.55 0.37 -9.14
N ASN A 5 12.22 0.17 -9.12
CA ASN A 5 11.28 0.59 -10.16
C ASN A 5 11.21 2.12 -10.37
N LEU A 6 11.73 2.92 -9.43
CA LEU A 6 11.84 4.38 -9.58
C LEU A 6 13.22 4.88 -10.05
N MET A 7 14.21 3.99 -10.23
CA MET A 7 15.61 4.37 -10.44
C MET A 7 16.09 4.11 -11.88
N ALA A 8 15.92 5.12 -12.74
CA ALA A 8 16.70 5.44 -13.96
C ALA A 8 15.94 6.54 -14.70
N THR A 9 16.08 7.80 -14.26
CA THR A 9 15.13 8.83 -14.67
C THR A 9 15.81 10.09 -15.18
N GLY A 10 15.52 10.46 -16.44
CA GLY A 10 15.75 11.81 -16.96
C GLY A 10 14.68 12.82 -16.50
N SER A 11 13.66 12.35 -15.78
CA SER A 11 12.54 13.13 -15.24
C SER A 11 11.94 12.42 -14.02
N ILE A 12 11.66 13.15 -12.95
CA ILE A 12 11.06 12.61 -11.71
C ILE A 12 9.56 12.32 -11.89
N VAL A 13 8.89 12.97 -12.84
CA VAL A 13 7.44 12.83 -13.04
C VAL A 13 7.07 11.50 -13.70
N ASN A 14 7.80 11.11 -14.74
CA ASN A 14 7.53 9.88 -15.50
C ASN A 14 7.48 8.61 -14.62
N PRO A 15 8.50 8.30 -13.77
CA PRO A 15 8.45 7.12 -12.91
C PRO A 15 7.32 7.19 -11.87
N LEU A 16 6.91 8.39 -11.44
CA LEU A 16 5.82 8.57 -10.49
C LEU A 16 4.47 8.20 -11.12
N VAL A 17 4.30 8.44 -12.42
CA VAL A 17 3.06 8.14 -13.14
C VAL A 17 3.04 6.70 -13.65
N GLU A 18 4.15 6.23 -14.21
CA GLU A 18 4.18 4.98 -14.97
C GLU A 18 4.61 3.76 -14.16
N SER A 19 5.42 3.96 -13.10
CA SER A 19 6.08 2.85 -12.39
C SER A 19 5.74 2.78 -10.90
N ALA A 20 5.24 3.85 -10.30
CA ALA A 20 4.97 3.89 -8.87
C ALA A 20 3.69 3.13 -8.50
N SER A 21 3.73 2.49 -7.34
CA SER A 21 2.63 1.74 -6.74
C SER A 21 2.34 2.25 -5.32
N GLY A 22 1.24 1.80 -4.73
CA GLY A 22 0.95 2.09 -3.32
C GLY A 22 2.05 1.60 -2.36
N ALA A 23 2.80 0.57 -2.75
CA ALA A 23 3.92 0.05 -1.97
C ALA A 23 5.13 1.01 -1.94
N ASP A 24 5.24 1.96 -2.85
CA ASP A 24 6.36 2.91 -2.88
C ASP A 24 6.24 4.03 -1.84
N VAL A 25 5.06 4.20 -1.23
CA VAL A 25 4.79 5.23 -0.22
C VAL A 25 5.38 4.86 1.14
N LYS A 26 6.21 5.74 1.72
CA LYS A 26 6.82 5.52 3.05
C LYS A 26 6.12 6.24 4.19
N HIS A 27 5.60 7.43 3.95
CA HIS A 27 4.96 8.27 4.97
C HIS A 27 3.64 8.82 4.44
N SER A 28 2.66 8.97 5.31
CA SER A 28 1.36 9.56 4.96
C SER A 28 0.88 10.48 6.07
N ILE A 29 0.38 11.65 5.68
CA ILE A 29 -0.10 12.69 6.59
C ILE A 29 -1.51 13.06 6.16
N ILE A 30 -2.47 12.98 7.09
CA ILE A 30 -3.88 13.32 6.85
C ILE A 30 -4.30 14.36 7.90
N HIS A 31 -4.81 15.51 7.47
CA HIS A 31 -5.16 16.63 8.36
C HIS A 31 -4.03 17.03 9.33
N GLY A 32 -2.78 17.02 8.84
CA GLY A 32 -1.60 17.36 9.66
C GLY A 32 -1.15 16.27 10.64
N ARG A 33 -1.85 15.13 10.71
CA ARG A 33 -1.46 13.97 11.54
C ARG A 33 -0.67 12.98 10.70
N LEU A 34 0.50 12.56 11.19
CA LEU A 34 1.26 11.44 10.61
C LEU A 34 0.50 10.13 10.89
N VAL A 35 -0.01 9.48 9.85
CA VAL A 35 -0.80 8.25 9.95
C VAL A 35 -0.04 7.00 9.55
N MET A 36 1.05 7.16 8.78
CA MET A 36 1.98 6.08 8.41
C MET A 36 3.41 6.62 8.43
N LYS A 37 4.36 5.84 8.97
CA LYS A 37 5.79 6.18 8.97
C LYS A 37 6.64 4.95 8.66
N ASP A 38 7.58 5.08 7.74
CA ASP A 38 8.47 3.99 7.33
C ASP A 38 7.71 2.70 6.99
N ARG A 39 6.57 2.86 6.29
CA ARG A 39 5.59 1.81 5.94
C ARG A 39 4.90 1.12 7.13
N GLN A 40 4.95 1.71 8.31
CA GLN A 40 4.20 1.23 9.48
C GLN A 40 3.00 2.14 9.72
N LEU A 41 1.80 1.55 9.80
CA LEU A 41 0.57 2.26 10.16
C LEU A 41 0.62 2.65 11.63
N LEU A 42 0.33 3.92 11.93
CA LEU A 42 0.40 4.47 13.29
C LEU A 42 -0.98 4.59 13.96
N THR A 43 -2.04 4.43 13.20
CA THR A 43 -3.42 4.73 13.64
C THR A 43 -4.39 3.56 13.51
N ILE A 44 -3.93 2.46 12.92
CA ILE A 44 -4.74 1.28 12.61
C ILE A 44 -3.98 0.05 13.10
N ASP A 45 -4.71 -0.90 13.69
CA ASP A 45 -4.21 -2.24 13.98
C ASP A 45 -4.35 -3.09 12.71
N GLU A 46 -3.24 -3.31 12.01
CA GLU A 46 -3.20 -3.98 10.72
C GLU A 46 -3.64 -5.46 10.83
N GLU A 47 -3.20 -6.17 11.87
CA GLU A 47 -3.53 -7.58 12.07
C GLU A 47 -5.03 -7.76 12.33
N LYS A 48 -5.60 -6.90 13.17
CA LYS A 48 -7.03 -6.92 13.46
C LYS A 48 -7.85 -6.65 12.21
N VAL A 49 -7.51 -5.62 11.43
CA VAL A 49 -8.24 -5.27 10.19
C VAL A 49 -8.15 -6.39 9.16
N LEU A 50 -6.98 -7.01 9.00
CA LEU A 50 -6.80 -8.16 8.10
C LEU A 50 -7.63 -9.37 8.55
N ALA A 51 -7.70 -9.65 9.86
CA ALA A 51 -8.51 -10.72 10.41
C ALA A 51 -10.01 -10.48 10.18
N GLU A 52 -10.50 -9.26 10.43
CA GLU A 52 -11.88 -8.86 10.19
C GLU A 52 -12.24 -8.94 8.70
N ALA A 53 -11.38 -8.42 7.82
CA ALA A 53 -11.57 -8.51 6.38
C ALA A 53 -11.66 -9.98 5.91
N LYS A 54 -10.78 -10.85 6.43
CA LYS A 54 -10.82 -12.28 6.12
C LYS A 54 -12.07 -12.96 6.64
N ALA A 55 -12.56 -12.60 7.83
CA ALA A 55 -13.80 -13.16 8.39
C ALA A 55 -15.03 -12.79 7.54
N VAL A 56 -15.10 -11.53 7.07
CA VAL A 56 -16.23 -11.05 6.26
C VAL A 56 -16.15 -11.53 4.82
N MET A 57 -14.96 -11.53 4.23
CA MET A 57 -14.77 -11.69 2.78
C MET A 57 -14.13 -13.02 2.38
N GLY A 58 -13.57 -13.79 3.31
CA GLY A 58 -12.80 -15.00 3.02
C GLY A 58 -13.62 -16.13 2.37
N GLY A 59 -14.94 -16.13 2.53
CA GLY A 59 -15.84 -17.07 1.84
C GLY A 59 -16.29 -16.61 0.45
N HIS A 60 -16.00 -15.37 0.06
CA HIS A 60 -16.48 -14.80 -1.19
C HIS A 60 -15.54 -15.21 -2.34
N GLY A 61 -16.09 -15.85 -3.37
CA GLY A 61 -15.31 -16.44 -4.48
C GLY A 61 -14.44 -15.47 -5.28
N PHE A 62 -14.63 -14.16 -5.12
CA PHE A 62 -13.75 -13.12 -5.65
C PHE A 62 -12.47 -12.92 -4.80
N PHE A 63 -12.58 -12.93 -3.48
CA PHE A 63 -11.48 -12.63 -2.54
C PHE A 63 -10.67 -13.87 -2.14
N ALA A 64 -11.19 -15.07 -2.41
CA ALA A 64 -10.49 -16.33 -2.23
C ALA A 64 -9.43 -16.61 -3.32
N LYS A 65 -9.41 -15.84 -4.43
CA LYS A 65 -8.43 -16.01 -5.51
C LYS A 65 -7.12 -15.30 -5.16
N GLN A 66 -6.01 -16.00 -5.37
CA GLN A 66 -4.66 -15.46 -5.19
C GLN A 66 -4.44 -14.27 -6.15
N GLY A 67 -4.05 -13.11 -5.62
CA GLY A 67 -3.88 -11.87 -6.39
C GLY A 67 -5.12 -10.97 -6.49
N ALA A 68 -6.23 -11.27 -5.81
CA ALA A 68 -7.43 -10.43 -5.79
C ALA A 68 -7.20 -9.00 -5.23
N TYR A 69 -6.07 -8.78 -4.57
CA TYR A 69 -5.61 -7.50 -4.05
C TYR A 69 -4.17 -7.18 -4.52
N CYS A 70 -3.82 -7.48 -5.77
CA CYS A 70 -2.59 -6.93 -6.34
C CYS A 70 -2.90 -5.60 -7.05
N GLY A 71 -2.55 -4.50 -6.38
CA GLY A 71 -2.14 -3.26 -7.03
C GLY A 71 -0.62 -3.15 -6.98
#